data_AF-A0A3R7HX27-F1
#
_entry.id   AF-A0A3R7HX27-F1
#
_cell.length_a   1.000
_cell.length_b   1.000
_cell.length_c   1.000
_cell.angle_alpha   90.00
_cell.angle_beta   90.00
_cell.angle_gamma   90.00
#
_symmetry.space_group_name_H-M   'P 1'
#
loop_
_entity.id
_entity.type
_entity.pdbx_description
1 polymer ?
#
loop_
_entity_poly.entity_id
_entity_poly.type
_entity_poly.pdbx_seq_one_letter_code
_entity_poly.pdbx_strand_id
1 'polypeptide(L)'
;MRLISGRVRRRKVLMVAAVLVVLVSILPVIGAQERVSPELTATRDIRPVTGSVFDVVLTLNVTPDASQKISSLELDETIPAGWIVTRADHAEAIFDASESELRWTWLSAGAEDDRTITYEIKASPNTTEGSYPISGRVSGVNVTGTSVGGDLVVTVTSPTSTSPPAVWVAGTAFALMFVTFWGMILLGWLKDKDHKLDKGEMRRAIAGTFVVGFIILTVSSCTGFGIFQKEIVQAYTQLTFIVVGFYFGARTAVTSG
;
A
#
# COMPACT_ATOMS: atom_id res chain seq x y z
N MET A 1 95.53 29.72 -33.07
CA MET A 1 95.19 29.54 -31.64
C MET A 1 93.70 29.88 -31.41
N ARG A 2 92.75 29.03 -31.85
CA ARG A 2 91.30 29.34 -31.73
C ARG A 2 90.37 28.13 -31.97
N LEU A 3 90.62 26.96 -31.36
CA LEU A 3 89.73 25.79 -31.54
C LEU A 3 89.41 24.99 -30.26
N ILE A 4 89.88 25.42 -29.08
CA ILE A 4 89.73 24.64 -27.83
C ILE A 4 88.54 25.13 -26.98
N SER A 5 88.04 26.34 -27.16
CA SER A 5 87.00 26.93 -26.29
C SER A 5 85.58 26.40 -26.51
N GLY A 6 85.25 25.86 -27.69
CA GLY A 6 83.89 25.38 -28.01
C GLY A 6 83.52 24.04 -27.37
N ARG A 7 84.51 23.13 -27.22
CA ARG A 7 84.27 21.76 -26.74
C ARG A 7 84.00 21.70 -25.23
N VAL A 8 84.64 22.59 -24.45
CA VAL A 8 84.45 22.70 -23.00
C VAL A 8 83.08 23.31 -22.66
N ARG A 9 82.64 24.33 -23.42
CA ARG A 9 81.34 24.99 -23.21
C ARG A 9 80.17 24.03 -23.50
N ARG A 10 80.27 23.20 -24.55
CA ARG A 10 79.27 22.15 -24.84
C ARG A 10 79.17 21.10 -23.73
N ARG A 11 80.30 20.63 -23.17
CA ARG A 11 80.29 19.68 -22.05
C ARG A 11 79.64 20.25 -20.80
N LYS A 12 79.94 21.52 -20.45
CA LYS A 12 79.33 22.19 -19.30
C LYS A 12 77.81 22.38 -19.47
N VAL A 13 77.36 22.77 -20.65
CA VAL A 13 75.92 22.90 -20.96
C VAL A 13 75.21 21.55 -20.90
N LEU A 14 75.83 20.48 -21.43
CA LEU A 14 75.26 19.14 -21.36
C LEU A 14 75.17 18.63 -19.92
N MET A 15 76.19 18.92 -19.09
CA MET A 15 76.22 18.50 -17.69
C MET A 15 75.16 19.23 -16.86
N VAL A 16 74.98 20.53 -17.07
CA VAL A 16 73.91 21.30 -16.42
C VAL A 16 72.53 20.82 -16.86
N ALA A 17 72.33 20.54 -18.15
CA ALA A 17 71.07 19.98 -18.66
C ALA A 17 70.79 18.60 -18.06
N ALA A 18 71.80 17.72 -17.96
CA ALA A 18 71.65 16.42 -17.34
C ALA A 18 71.29 16.51 -15.84
N VAL A 19 71.93 17.42 -15.11
CA VAL A 19 71.60 17.67 -13.69
C VAL A 19 70.18 18.21 -13.56
N LEU A 20 69.74 19.11 -14.44
CA LEU A 20 68.37 19.65 -14.43
C LEU A 20 67.32 18.58 -14.75
N VAL A 21 67.60 17.68 -15.71
CA VAL A 21 66.72 16.55 -16.03
C VAL A 21 66.62 15.58 -14.86
N VAL A 22 67.74 15.29 -14.19
CA VAL A 22 67.75 14.46 -12.98
C VAL A 22 67.00 15.17 -11.84
N LEU A 23 67.20 16.48 -11.65
CA LEU A 23 66.50 17.24 -10.60
C LEU A 23 64.98 17.26 -10.81
N VAL A 24 64.54 17.38 -12.07
CA VAL A 24 63.11 17.38 -12.44
C VAL A 24 62.50 15.97 -12.31
N SER A 25 63.28 14.91 -12.45
CA SER A 25 62.78 13.53 -12.28
C SER A 25 62.73 13.05 -10.82
N ILE A 26 63.27 13.81 -9.86
CA ILE A 26 63.15 13.55 -8.42
C ILE A 26 62.01 14.37 -7.80
N LEU A 27 61.32 15.22 -8.57
CA LEU A 27 60.11 15.87 -8.06
C LEU A 27 59.08 14.78 -7.71
N PRO A 28 58.66 14.64 -6.44
CA PRO A 28 57.56 13.76 -6.13
C PRO A 28 56.36 14.24 -6.94
N VAL A 29 55.78 13.36 -7.75
CA VAL A 29 54.44 13.55 -8.27
C VAL A 29 53.54 13.64 -7.04
N ILE A 30 53.22 14.86 -6.63
CA ILE A 30 52.17 15.10 -5.63
C ILE A 30 50.90 14.71 -6.36
N GLY A 31 50.54 13.42 -6.27
CA GLY A 31 49.21 12.97 -6.65
C GLY A 31 48.23 13.78 -5.83
N ALA A 32 47.35 14.53 -6.50
CA ALA A 32 46.15 15.02 -5.83
C ALA A 32 45.40 13.77 -5.36
N GLN A 33 45.47 13.48 -4.07
CA GLN A 33 44.66 12.42 -3.48
C GLN A 33 43.22 12.95 -3.53
N GLU A 34 42.43 12.47 -4.49
CA GLU A 34 40.99 12.73 -4.53
C GLU A 34 40.42 12.24 -3.20
N ARG A 35 40.02 13.19 -2.36
CA ARG A 35 39.22 12.88 -1.17
C ARG A 35 37.86 12.41 -1.68
N VAL A 36 37.66 11.09 -1.68
CA VAL A 36 36.34 10.51 -1.93
C VAL A 36 35.48 10.88 -0.73
N SER A 37 34.53 11.79 -0.91
CA SER A 37 33.58 12.12 0.16
C SER A 37 32.73 10.89 0.48
N PRO A 38 32.33 10.67 1.75
CA PRO A 38 31.48 9.53 2.09
C PRO A 38 30.22 9.55 1.23
N GLU A 39 29.87 8.39 0.69
CA GLU A 39 28.67 8.23 -0.13
C GLU A 39 27.51 7.83 0.77
N LEU A 40 26.44 8.62 0.70
CA LEU A 40 25.22 8.39 1.45
C LEU A 40 24.12 8.00 0.47
N THR A 41 23.53 6.83 0.67
CA THR A 41 22.46 6.31 -0.19
C THR A 41 21.24 5.94 0.64
N ALA A 42 20.07 6.03 0.03
CA ALA A 42 18.81 5.64 0.64
C ALA A 42 17.91 4.97 -0.41
N THR A 43 17.23 3.90 -0.03
CA THR A 43 16.33 3.14 -0.90
C THR A 43 14.99 2.92 -0.21
N ARG A 44 13.91 3.07 -0.98
CA ARG A 44 12.51 2.90 -0.54
C ARG A 44 11.88 1.63 -1.13
N ASP A 45 11.15 0.89 -0.29
CA ASP A 45 10.27 -0.24 -0.67
C ASP A 45 8.85 0.05 -0.14
N ILE A 46 7.85 0.00 -1.00
CA ILE A 46 6.45 0.33 -0.66
C ILE A 46 5.58 -0.92 -0.81
N ARG A 47 4.90 -1.29 0.27
CA ARG A 47 4.05 -2.48 0.31
C ARG A 47 2.60 -2.10 0.56
N PRO A 48 1.66 -2.48 -0.32
CA PRO A 48 0.25 -2.28 -0.06
C PRO A 48 -0.20 -3.19 1.09
N VAL A 49 -0.83 -2.61 2.11
CA VAL A 49 -1.46 -3.35 3.23
C VAL A 49 -2.93 -3.58 2.91
N THR A 50 -3.62 -2.50 2.54
CA THR A 50 -4.98 -2.48 2.00
C THR A 50 -5.05 -1.42 0.90
N GLY A 51 -6.09 -1.37 0.07
CA GLY A 51 -6.15 -0.47 -1.11
C GLY A 51 -5.88 1.02 -0.84
N SER A 52 -5.87 1.49 0.41
CA SER A 52 -5.56 2.87 0.80
C SER A 52 -4.54 3.00 1.94
N VAL A 53 -3.87 1.92 2.34
CA VAL A 53 -2.86 1.91 3.42
C VAL A 53 -1.61 1.19 2.92
N PHE A 54 -0.45 1.81 3.14
CA PHE A 54 0.83 1.35 2.63
C PHE A 54 1.89 1.38 3.72
N ASP A 55 2.64 0.29 3.83
CA ASP A 55 3.86 0.24 4.61
C ASP A 55 5.03 0.69 3.74
N VAL A 56 5.84 1.61 4.25
CA VAL A 56 7.02 2.13 3.58
C VAL A 56 8.25 1.79 4.41
N VAL A 57 9.21 1.13 3.79
CA VAL A 57 10.51 0.79 4.39
C VAL A 57 11.60 1.59 3.70
N LEU A 58 12.39 2.31 4.48
CA LEU A 58 13.56 3.05 4.03
C LEU A 58 14.82 2.43 4.59
N THR A 59 15.76 2.09 3.71
CA THR A 59 17.08 1.59 4.07
C THR A 59 18.12 2.63 3.69
N LEU A 60 18.82 3.16 4.69
CA LEU A 60 19.90 4.12 4.53
C LEU A 60 21.21 3.37 4.66
N ASN A 61 22.05 3.46 3.63
CA ASN A 61 23.39 2.89 3.66
C ASN A 61 24.41 4.01 3.62
N VAL A 62 25.36 3.93 4.55
CA VAL A 62 26.45 4.89 4.64
C VAL A 62 27.72 4.16 4.24
N THR A 63 28.36 4.62 3.16
CA THR A 63 29.67 4.10 2.77
C THR A 63 30.74 4.98 3.43
N PRO A 64 31.46 4.46 4.43
CA PRO A 64 32.43 5.24 5.18
C PRO A 64 33.62 5.68 4.33
N ASP A 65 34.05 6.93 4.51
CA ASP A 65 35.45 7.30 4.33
C ASP A 65 36.08 7.26 5.73
N ALA A 66 37.10 6.42 5.92
CA ALA A 66 37.84 6.24 7.18
C ALA A 66 38.36 7.56 7.80
N SER A 67 38.33 8.67 7.06
CA SER A 67 38.80 9.99 7.47
C SER A 67 37.70 11.00 7.83
N GLN A 68 36.40 10.71 7.62
CA GLN A 68 35.31 11.68 7.84
C GLN A 68 34.18 11.14 8.70
N LYS A 69 33.97 11.76 9.87
CA LYS A 69 32.80 11.52 10.71
C LYS A 69 31.61 12.35 10.22
N ILE A 70 30.46 11.70 10.04
CA ILE A 70 29.19 12.39 9.79
C ILE A 70 28.70 12.96 11.11
N SER A 71 28.62 14.29 11.21
CA SER A 71 28.24 14.96 12.46
C SER A 71 26.73 15.05 12.65
N SER A 72 25.97 15.09 11.56
CA SER A 72 24.52 14.99 11.58
C SER A 72 24.02 14.37 10.28
N LEU A 73 22.90 13.67 10.37
CA LEU A 73 22.19 13.06 9.25
C LEU A 73 20.73 13.51 9.30
N GLU A 74 20.17 13.80 8.13
CA GLU A 74 18.79 14.23 7.95
C GLU A 74 18.19 13.46 6.77
N LEU A 75 17.01 12.89 6.98
CA LEU A 75 16.19 12.29 5.95
C LEU A 75 14.90 13.10 5.87
N ASP A 76 14.67 13.72 4.72
CA ASP A 76 13.41 14.34 4.37
C ASP A 76 12.63 13.44 3.41
N GLU A 77 11.37 13.20 3.71
CA GLU A 77 10.41 12.55 2.80
C GLU A 77 9.26 13.50 2.50
N THR A 78 8.74 13.41 1.29
CA THR A 78 7.55 14.09 0.82
C THR A 78 6.56 13.05 0.33
N ILE A 79 5.48 12.86 1.10
CA ILE A 79 4.39 11.95 0.76
C ILE A 79 3.34 12.69 -0.10
N PRO A 80 2.43 11.97 -0.78
CA PRO A 80 1.37 12.61 -1.55
C PRO A 80 0.52 13.57 -0.70
N ALA A 81 0.15 14.72 -1.28
CA ALA A 81 -0.61 15.74 -0.56
C ALA A 81 -1.95 15.21 -0.01
N GLY A 82 -2.26 15.58 1.23
CA GLY A 82 -3.49 15.17 1.92
C GLY A 82 -3.49 13.73 2.44
N TRP A 83 -2.39 12.99 2.27
CA TRP A 83 -2.19 11.71 2.94
C TRP A 83 -1.66 11.94 4.35
N ILE A 84 -1.83 10.95 5.22
CA ILE A 84 -1.41 11.03 6.62
C ILE A 84 -0.47 9.89 6.97
N VAL A 85 0.46 10.13 7.88
CA VAL A 85 1.24 9.08 8.54
C VAL A 85 0.45 8.57 9.73
N THR A 86 0.16 7.28 9.76
CA THR A 86 -0.59 6.61 10.83
C THR A 86 0.33 5.96 11.85
N ARG A 87 1.55 5.60 11.44
CA ARG A 87 2.59 5.02 12.29
C ARG A 87 3.96 5.36 11.72
N ALA A 88 4.95 5.63 12.57
CA ALA A 88 6.35 5.74 12.15
C ALA A 88 7.26 5.13 13.21
N ASP A 89 8.29 4.41 12.76
CA ASP A 89 9.49 4.14 13.54
C ASP A 89 10.41 5.36 13.43
N HIS A 90 11.03 5.70 14.55
CA HIS A 90 11.88 6.85 14.68
C HIS A 90 13.34 6.45 14.51
N ALA A 91 13.72 5.18 14.66
CA ALA A 91 15.09 4.68 14.52
C ALA A 91 16.12 5.56 15.27
N GLU A 92 15.78 5.93 16.52
CA GLU A 92 16.55 6.83 17.39
C GLU A 92 16.71 8.28 16.88
N ALA A 93 16.07 8.64 15.77
CA ALA A 93 16.03 9.99 15.23
C ALA A 93 15.04 10.87 15.99
N ILE A 94 15.29 12.16 15.95
CA ILE A 94 14.25 13.17 16.21
C ILE A 94 13.34 13.18 14.97
N PHE A 95 12.06 12.86 15.16
CA PHE A 95 11.07 12.79 14.09
C PHE A 95 10.14 14.01 14.14
N ASP A 96 9.96 14.63 12.99
CA ASP A 96 8.97 15.69 12.76
C ASP A 96 8.12 15.33 11.54
N ALA A 97 6.82 15.63 11.62
CA ALA A 97 5.86 15.36 10.56
C ALA A 97 4.90 16.54 10.45
N SER A 98 4.87 17.16 9.27
CA SER A 98 4.01 18.30 8.97
C SER A 98 3.34 18.10 7.63
N GLU A 99 2.04 17.80 7.65
CA GLU A 99 1.23 17.52 6.46
C GLU A 99 1.84 16.42 5.57
N SER A 100 2.47 16.81 4.47
CA SER A 100 3.13 15.93 3.50
C SER A 100 4.63 15.79 3.69
N GLU A 101 5.24 16.53 4.61
CA GLU A 101 6.68 16.52 4.86
C GLU A 101 7.00 15.75 6.13
N LEU A 102 7.92 14.79 6.02
CA LEU A 102 8.41 13.97 7.13
C LEU A 102 9.91 14.15 7.25
N ARG A 103 10.41 14.29 8.48
CA ARG A 103 11.82 14.54 8.74
C ARG A 103 12.33 13.66 9.87
N TRP A 104 13.43 12.96 9.63
CA TRP A 104 14.19 12.25 10.65
C TRP A 104 15.58 12.90 10.77
N THR A 105 15.93 13.33 11.98
CA THR A 105 17.22 13.98 12.27
C THR A 105 18.02 13.17 13.29
N TRP A 106 19.24 12.78 12.93
CA TRP A 106 20.22 12.20 13.84
C TRP A 106 21.32 13.23 14.13
N LEU A 107 21.46 13.61 15.40
CA LEU A 107 22.48 14.56 15.88
C LEU A 107 23.88 13.94 15.99
N SER A 108 24.00 12.63 15.74
CA SER A 108 25.22 11.85 15.75
C SER A 108 24.97 10.61 14.91
N ALA A 109 25.57 10.53 13.72
CA ALA A 109 25.51 9.36 12.88
C ALA A 109 26.93 8.82 12.66
N GLY A 110 27.23 7.62 13.16
CA GLY A 110 28.44 6.92 12.72
C GLY A 110 28.36 6.73 11.20
N ALA A 111 29.50 6.90 10.51
CA ALA A 111 29.60 6.68 9.07
C ALA A 111 29.42 5.20 8.66
N GLU A 112 29.17 4.31 9.63
CA GLU A 112 29.06 2.85 9.51
C GLU A 112 27.68 2.33 9.94
N ASP A 113 26.79 3.22 10.38
CA ASP A 113 25.51 2.82 10.94
C ASP A 113 24.46 2.82 9.82
N ASP A 114 24.31 1.68 9.15
CA ASP A 114 23.14 1.46 8.29
C ASP A 114 21.87 1.55 9.14
N ARG A 115 20.84 2.20 8.60
CA ARG A 115 19.58 2.45 9.31
C ARG A 115 18.41 1.95 8.50
N THR A 116 17.43 1.39 9.20
CA THR A 116 16.14 1.04 8.61
C THR A 116 15.05 1.79 9.33
N ILE A 117 14.18 2.44 8.58
CA ILE A 117 13.02 3.19 9.07
C ILE A 117 11.78 2.57 8.43
N THR A 118 10.73 2.40 9.22
CA THR A 118 9.44 1.90 8.72
C THR A 118 8.36 2.87 9.11
N TYR A 119 7.52 3.28 8.17
CA TYR A 119 6.34 4.10 8.45
C TYR A 119 5.15 3.68 7.60
N GLU A 120 3.95 3.92 8.11
CA GLU A 120 2.69 3.60 7.47
C GLU A 120 2.03 4.91 7.02
N ILE A 121 1.63 4.95 5.75
CA ILE A 121 0.87 6.06 5.17
C ILE A 121 -0.52 5.61 4.78
N LYS A 122 -1.49 6.51 4.95
CA LYS A 122 -2.88 6.31 4.57
C LYS A 122 -3.31 7.38 3.58
N ALA A 123 -3.87 6.93 2.46
CA ALA A 123 -4.44 7.80 1.45
C ALA A 123 -5.70 8.52 1.98
N SER A 124 -5.93 9.73 1.48
CA SER A 124 -7.14 10.50 1.80
C SER A 124 -8.41 9.73 1.39
N PRO A 125 -9.53 9.82 2.11
CA PRO A 125 -10.76 9.04 1.83
C PRO A 125 -11.36 9.24 0.43
N ASN A 126 -10.98 10.30 -0.29
CA ASN A 126 -11.43 10.59 -1.66
C ASN A 126 -10.32 10.42 -2.72
N THR A 127 -9.23 9.74 -2.37
CA THR A 127 -8.13 9.48 -3.30
C THR A 127 -8.63 8.57 -4.42
N THR A 128 -8.49 9.03 -5.65
CA THR A 128 -8.86 8.25 -6.84
C THR A 128 -7.82 7.16 -7.08
N GLU A 129 -8.17 6.13 -7.84
CA GLU A 129 -7.16 5.19 -8.32
C GLU A 129 -6.10 5.90 -9.16
N GLY A 130 -4.84 5.51 -8.97
CA GLY A 130 -3.75 6.10 -9.71
C GLY A 130 -2.40 5.96 -9.02
N SER A 131 -1.38 6.49 -9.69
CA SER A 131 -0.02 6.55 -9.17
C SER A 131 0.24 7.93 -8.59
N TYR A 132 0.70 7.97 -7.35
CA TYR A 132 0.97 9.18 -6.62
C TYR A 132 2.47 9.29 -6.33
N PRO A 133 3.13 10.41 -6.67
CA PRO A 133 4.56 10.55 -6.48
C PRO A 133 4.91 10.62 -4.99
N ILE A 134 6.01 9.97 -4.64
CA ILE A 134 6.67 10.07 -3.33
C ILE A 134 8.16 10.30 -3.57
N SER A 135 8.75 11.20 -2.81
CA SER A 135 10.15 11.58 -2.99
C SER A 135 10.80 11.78 -1.64
N GLY A 136 12.12 11.66 -1.61
CA GLY A 136 12.87 11.97 -0.40
C GLY A 136 14.30 12.33 -0.72
N ARG A 137 14.98 12.89 0.27
CA ARG A 137 16.38 13.25 0.19
C ARG A 137 17.05 12.95 1.52
N VAL A 138 18.20 12.32 1.44
CA VAL A 138 19.06 12.09 2.59
C VAL A 138 20.24 13.07 2.50
N SER A 139 20.59 13.72 3.60
CA SER A 139 21.67 14.71 3.64
C SER A 139 22.33 14.76 5.01
N GLY A 140 23.49 15.40 5.09
CA GLY A 140 24.22 15.48 6.35
C GLY A 140 25.39 16.44 6.29
N VAL A 141 25.98 16.70 7.45
CA VAL A 141 27.18 17.53 7.51
C VAL A 141 28.36 16.75 6.97
N ASN A 142 29.08 17.37 6.02
CA ASN A 142 30.30 16.83 5.42
C ASN A 142 30.07 15.62 4.50
N VAL A 143 28.83 15.42 4.04
CA VAL A 143 28.44 14.43 3.01
C VAL A 143 27.56 15.10 1.96
N THR A 144 27.67 14.65 0.71
CA THR A 144 26.79 15.13 -0.35
C THR A 144 25.43 14.45 -0.19
N GLY A 145 24.37 15.25 -0.10
CA GLY A 145 23.03 14.70 0.02
C GLY A 145 22.50 14.13 -1.31
N THR A 146 21.84 12.98 -1.22
CA THR A 146 21.39 12.16 -2.35
C THR A 146 19.87 12.00 -2.30
N SER A 147 19.23 11.86 -3.46
CA SER A 147 17.79 11.53 -3.51
C SER A 147 17.56 10.08 -3.09
N VAL A 148 16.45 9.83 -2.41
CA VAL A 148 16.04 8.47 -2.03
C VAL A 148 15.59 7.72 -3.29
N GLY A 149 16.25 6.60 -3.59
CA GLY A 149 15.93 5.72 -4.71
C GLY A 149 14.91 4.64 -4.37
N GLY A 150 14.77 3.64 -5.24
CA GLY A 150 13.79 2.56 -5.08
C GLY A 150 12.42 2.97 -5.62
N ASP A 151 11.36 2.67 -4.87
CA ASP A 151 9.98 3.02 -5.25
C ASP A 151 9.74 4.52 -5.16
N LEU A 152 9.31 5.13 -6.27
CA LEU A 152 9.04 6.58 -6.38
C LEU A 152 7.56 6.91 -6.55
N VAL A 153 6.71 5.88 -6.61
CA VAL A 153 5.27 6.03 -6.81
C VAL A 153 4.53 5.07 -5.89
N VAL A 154 3.50 5.59 -5.22
CA VAL A 154 2.53 4.76 -4.51
C VAL A 154 1.34 4.53 -5.44
N THR A 155 0.99 3.27 -5.67
CA THR A 155 -0.14 2.93 -6.55
C THR A 155 -1.37 2.60 -5.71
N VAL A 156 -2.37 3.48 -5.78
CA VAL A 156 -3.69 3.24 -5.19
C VAL A 156 -4.51 2.45 -6.19
N THR A 157 -4.85 1.22 -5.80
CA THR A 157 -5.84 0.40 -6.50
C THR A 157 -7.11 0.41 -5.65
N SER A 158 -8.29 0.54 -6.26
CA SER A 158 -9.49 0.18 -5.53
C SER A 158 -9.37 -1.29 -5.20
N PRO A 159 -9.94 -1.74 -4.07
CA PRO A 159 -10.22 -3.15 -3.93
C PRO A 159 -10.98 -3.53 -5.20
N THR A 160 -10.44 -4.46 -6.00
CA THR A 160 -11.15 -5.03 -7.13
C THR A 160 -12.50 -5.43 -6.55
N SER A 161 -13.55 -4.67 -6.86
CA SER A 161 -14.90 -5.12 -6.69
C SER A 161 -15.02 -6.20 -7.76
N THR A 162 -14.44 -7.34 -7.47
CA THR A 162 -14.84 -8.59 -8.05
C THR A 162 -16.28 -8.63 -7.60
N SER A 163 -17.19 -8.14 -8.44
CA SER A 163 -18.53 -8.67 -8.49
C SER A 163 -18.30 -10.11 -8.94
N PRO A 164 -18.17 -11.09 -8.03
CA PRO A 164 -18.07 -12.47 -8.44
C PRO A 164 -19.51 -12.89 -8.83
N PRO A 165 -19.80 -14.14 -9.22
CA PRO A 165 -21.13 -14.69 -9.56
C PRO A 165 -22.37 -14.33 -8.69
N ALA A 166 -22.21 -13.54 -7.64
CA ALA A 166 -23.22 -12.96 -6.77
C ALA A 166 -24.45 -12.35 -7.47
N VAL A 167 -24.30 -11.66 -8.60
CA VAL A 167 -25.45 -11.10 -9.34
C VAL A 167 -26.30 -12.22 -9.95
N TRP A 168 -25.66 -13.29 -10.46
CA TRP A 168 -26.36 -14.48 -10.93
C TRP A 168 -26.95 -15.29 -9.77
N VAL A 169 -26.26 -15.37 -8.62
CA VAL A 169 -26.77 -16.06 -7.42
C VAL A 169 -27.96 -15.34 -6.79
N ALA A 170 -27.91 -14.01 -6.68
CA ALA A 170 -29.04 -13.20 -6.25
C ALA A 170 -30.18 -13.27 -7.27
N GLY A 171 -29.89 -13.15 -8.56
CA GLY A 171 -30.87 -13.29 -9.63
C GLY A 171 -31.57 -14.65 -9.64
N THR A 172 -30.81 -15.74 -9.45
CA THR A 172 -31.35 -17.12 -9.34
C THR A 172 -32.14 -17.32 -8.05
N ALA A 173 -31.73 -16.74 -6.93
CA ALA A 173 -32.50 -16.74 -5.68
C ALA A 173 -33.87 -16.04 -5.85
N PHE A 174 -33.89 -14.84 -6.44
CA PHE A 174 -35.13 -14.13 -6.73
C PHE A 174 -36.02 -14.89 -7.73
N ALA A 175 -35.42 -15.48 -8.77
CA ALA A 175 -36.15 -16.31 -9.73
C ALA A 175 -36.77 -17.56 -9.05
N LEU A 176 -36.06 -18.22 -8.13
CA LEU A 176 -36.59 -19.36 -7.37
C LEU A 176 -37.75 -18.96 -6.46
N MET A 177 -37.68 -17.80 -5.79
CA MET A 177 -38.82 -17.28 -5.01
C MET A 177 -40.04 -16.99 -5.90
N PHE A 178 -39.82 -16.43 -7.10
CA PHE A 178 -40.90 -16.13 -8.03
C PHE A 178 -41.53 -17.40 -8.63
N VAL A 179 -40.71 -18.38 -9.02
CA VAL A 179 -41.14 -19.68 -9.54
C VAL A 179 -41.88 -20.48 -8.48
N THR A 180 -41.43 -20.47 -7.22
CA THR A 180 -42.13 -21.17 -6.14
C THR A 180 -43.47 -20.53 -5.82
N PHE A 181 -43.55 -19.19 -5.79
CA PHE A 181 -44.82 -18.48 -5.62
C PHE A 181 -45.82 -18.81 -6.73
N TRP A 182 -45.39 -18.66 -8.00
CA TRP A 182 -46.23 -18.96 -9.16
C TRP A 182 -46.57 -20.44 -9.28
N GLY A 183 -45.63 -21.33 -8.96
CA GLY A 183 -45.85 -22.78 -8.96
C GLY A 183 -46.89 -23.21 -7.92
N MET A 184 -46.89 -22.62 -6.73
CA MET A 184 -47.91 -22.90 -5.71
C MET A 184 -49.28 -22.35 -6.10
N ILE A 185 -49.34 -21.17 -6.71
CA ILE A 185 -50.60 -20.62 -7.27
C ILE A 185 -51.13 -21.53 -8.39
N LEU A 186 -50.25 -21.96 -9.29
CA LEU A 186 -50.61 -22.84 -10.40
C LEU A 186 -51.09 -24.21 -9.90
N LEU A 187 -50.43 -24.79 -8.89
CA LEU A 187 -50.85 -26.07 -8.30
C LEU A 187 -52.20 -25.98 -7.58
N GLY A 188 -52.49 -24.86 -6.92
CA GLY A 188 -53.82 -24.61 -6.35
C GLY A 188 -54.88 -24.51 -7.45
N TRP A 189 -54.59 -23.71 -8.47
CA TRP A 189 -55.47 -23.53 -9.64
C TRP A 189 -55.73 -24.83 -10.43
N LEU A 190 -54.72 -25.69 -10.59
CA LEU A 190 -54.84 -26.97 -11.29
C LEU A 190 -55.62 -28.03 -10.49
N LYS A 191 -55.65 -27.92 -9.17
CA LYS A 191 -56.34 -28.88 -8.30
C LYS A 191 -57.84 -28.59 -8.20
N ASP A 192 -58.23 -27.33 -8.32
CA ASP A 192 -59.63 -26.91 -8.30
C ASP A 192 -60.26 -26.95 -9.71
N LYS A 193 -61.24 -27.84 -9.90
CA LYS A 193 -61.98 -28.01 -11.15
C LYS A 193 -62.75 -26.75 -11.60
N ASP A 194 -63.02 -25.83 -10.68
CA ASP A 194 -63.75 -24.58 -10.93
C ASP A 194 -62.85 -23.39 -11.25
N HIS A 195 -61.51 -23.59 -11.30
CA HIS A 195 -60.50 -22.55 -11.58
C HIS A 195 -60.58 -21.31 -10.68
N LYS A 196 -61.12 -21.46 -9.46
CA LYS A 196 -61.22 -20.38 -8.47
C LYS A 196 -60.10 -20.51 -7.46
N LEU A 197 -59.25 -19.49 -7.38
CA LEU A 197 -58.24 -19.41 -6.33
C LEU A 197 -58.93 -19.12 -4.99
N ASP A 198 -58.97 -20.10 -4.08
CA ASP A 198 -59.45 -19.84 -2.72
C ASP A 198 -58.46 -18.92 -1.97
N LYS A 199 -59.01 -18.08 -1.09
CA LYS A 199 -58.24 -17.24 -0.18
C LYS A 199 -57.32 -18.07 0.70
N GLY A 200 -57.61 -19.34 0.99
CA GLY A 200 -56.73 -20.28 1.69
C GLY A 200 -55.47 -20.66 0.90
N GLU A 201 -55.54 -20.71 -0.42
CA GLU A 201 -54.43 -21.11 -1.28
C GLU A 201 -53.46 -19.97 -1.55
N MET A 202 -53.96 -18.74 -1.78
CA MET A 202 -53.12 -17.53 -1.82
C MET A 202 -52.30 -17.38 -0.53
N ARG A 203 -52.95 -17.68 0.58
CA ARG A 203 -52.40 -17.68 1.91
C ARG A 203 -51.26 -18.69 2.11
N ARG A 204 -51.39 -19.89 1.54
CA ARG A 204 -50.34 -20.92 1.56
C ARG A 204 -49.18 -20.58 0.63
N ALA A 205 -49.46 -20.00 -0.54
CA ALA A 205 -48.43 -19.58 -1.49
C ALA A 205 -47.54 -18.48 -0.90
N ILE A 206 -48.11 -17.46 -0.25
CA ILE A 206 -47.35 -16.40 0.42
C ILE A 206 -46.45 -16.99 1.52
N ALA A 207 -46.99 -17.87 2.38
CA ALA A 207 -46.22 -18.48 3.46
C ALA A 207 -45.06 -19.36 2.92
N GLY A 208 -45.29 -20.14 1.87
CA GLY A 208 -44.26 -20.99 1.26
C GLY A 208 -43.12 -20.18 0.65
N THR A 209 -43.40 -19.03 0.04
CA THR A 209 -42.36 -18.15 -0.55
C THR A 209 -41.45 -17.54 0.52
N PHE A 210 -41.99 -17.15 1.67
CA PHE A 210 -41.17 -16.67 2.80
C PHE A 210 -40.26 -17.77 3.37
N VAL A 211 -40.76 -19.01 3.49
CA VAL A 211 -39.96 -20.16 3.95
C VAL A 211 -38.83 -20.49 2.96
N VAL A 212 -39.10 -20.46 1.66
CA VAL A 212 -38.07 -20.66 0.63
C VAL A 212 -37.01 -19.55 0.68
N GLY A 213 -37.43 -18.29 0.82
CA GLY A 213 -36.51 -17.16 0.99
C GLY A 213 -35.61 -17.31 2.23
N PHE A 214 -36.15 -17.81 3.34
CA PHE A 214 -35.38 -18.09 4.55
C PHE A 214 -34.33 -19.21 4.34
N ILE A 215 -34.69 -20.29 3.66
CA ILE A 215 -33.76 -21.40 3.35
C ILE A 215 -32.62 -20.90 2.45
N ILE A 216 -32.92 -20.09 1.44
CA ILE A 216 -31.92 -19.50 0.54
C ILE A 216 -30.91 -18.66 1.35
N LEU A 217 -31.40 -17.77 2.23
CA LEU A 217 -30.51 -16.95 3.06
C LEU A 217 -29.69 -17.77 4.04
N THR A 218 -30.28 -18.82 4.62
CA THR A 218 -29.56 -19.72 5.54
C THR A 218 -28.44 -20.47 4.81
N VAL A 219 -28.70 -21.00 3.61
CA VAL A 219 -27.70 -21.69 2.80
C VAL A 219 -26.61 -20.72 2.34
N SER A 220 -26.96 -19.53 1.87
CA SER A 220 -25.99 -18.48 1.50
C SER A 220 -25.12 -18.06 2.69
N SER A 221 -25.69 -17.98 3.89
CA SER A 221 -24.96 -17.67 5.12
C SER A 221 -24.00 -18.80 5.54
N CYS A 222 -24.40 -20.07 5.40
CA CYS A 222 -23.57 -21.23 5.77
C CYS A 222 -22.41 -21.49 4.79
N THR A 223 -22.59 -21.13 3.52
CA THR A 223 -21.61 -21.37 2.45
C THR A 223 -20.59 -20.24 2.29
N GLY A 224 -20.69 -19.17 3.10
CA GLY A 224 -19.70 -18.08 3.12
C GLY A 224 -19.76 -17.14 1.90
N PHE A 225 -20.82 -17.20 1.09
CA PHE A 225 -21.05 -16.22 0.04
C PHE A 225 -21.39 -14.87 0.68
N GLY A 226 -20.41 -13.97 0.82
CA GLY A 226 -20.54 -12.63 1.42
C GLY A 226 -21.39 -11.62 0.63
N ILE A 227 -22.43 -12.08 -0.07
CA ILE A 227 -23.28 -11.30 -0.99
C ILE A 227 -24.27 -10.42 -0.21
N PHE A 228 -24.65 -10.84 1.01
CA PHE A 228 -25.56 -10.11 1.87
C PHE A 228 -24.85 -9.68 3.14
N GLN A 229 -24.98 -8.40 3.50
CA GLN A 229 -24.46 -7.90 4.78
C GLN A 229 -25.20 -8.59 5.94
N LYS A 230 -24.47 -8.91 7.02
CA LYS A 230 -25.00 -9.61 8.20
C LYS A 230 -26.26 -8.93 8.77
N GLU A 231 -26.30 -7.61 8.69
CA GLU A 231 -27.42 -6.76 9.12
C GLU A 231 -28.69 -7.01 8.29
N ILE A 232 -28.56 -7.17 6.97
CA ILE A 232 -29.69 -7.44 6.06
C ILE A 232 -30.27 -8.83 6.32
N VAL A 233 -29.40 -9.83 6.51
CA VAL A 233 -29.82 -11.21 6.82
C VAL A 233 -30.57 -11.25 8.15
N GLN A 234 -30.08 -10.54 9.16
CA GLN A 234 -30.74 -10.44 10.46
C GLN A 234 -32.11 -9.75 10.36
N ALA A 235 -32.20 -8.62 9.65
CA ALA A 235 -33.45 -7.89 9.46
C ALA A 235 -34.51 -8.74 8.73
N TYR A 236 -34.13 -9.44 7.65
CA TYR A 236 -35.04 -10.33 6.92
C TYR A 236 -35.48 -11.53 7.78
N THR A 237 -34.57 -12.09 8.58
CA THR A 237 -34.89 -13.20 9.48
C THR A 237 -35.90 -12.77 10.54
N GLN A 238 -35.72 -11.59 11.15
CA GLN A 238 -36.66 -11.01 12.10
C GLN A 238 -38.02 -10.75 11.44
N LEU A 239 -38.05 -10.16 10.24
CA LEU A 239 -39.29 -9.94 9.48
C LEU A 239 -40.02 -11.26 9.20
N THR A 240 -39.29 -12.29 8.78
CA THR A 240 -39.86 -13.61 8.50
C THR A 240 -40.48 -14.22 9.76
N PHE A 241 -39.78 -14.17 10.90
CA PHE A 241 -40.33 -14.67 12.17
C PHE A 241 -41.56 -13.89 12.62
N ILE A 242 -41.59 -12.57 12.42
CA ILE A 242 -42.77 -11.74 12.71
C ILE A 242 -43.94 -12.17 11.83
N VAL A 243 -43.74 -12.26 10.51
CA VAL A 243 -44.80 -12.64 9.56
C VAL A 243 -45.32 -14.05 9.87
N VAL A 244 -44.44 -15.03 10.06
CA VAL A 244 -44.83 -16.41 10.40
C VAL A 244 -45.55 -16.46 11.76
N GLY A 245 -45.03 -15.75 12.76
CA GLY A 245 -45.61 -15.68 14.11
C GLY A 245 -47.01 -15.06 14.12
N PHE A 246 -47.22 -13.93 13.47
CA PHE A 246 -48.56 -13.30 13.35
C PHE A 246 -49.52 -14.17 12.53
N TYR A 247 -49.02 -14.77 11.46
CA TYR A 247 -49.85 -15.47 10.49
C TYR A 247 -50.33 -16.85 10.98
N PHE A 248 -49.49 -17.59 11.72
CA PHE A 248 -49.85 -18.88 12.30
C PHE A 248 -50.27 -18.79 13.78
N GLY A 249 -49.79 -17.80 14.53
CA GLY A 249 -50.13 -17.61 15.95
C GLY A 249 -51.54 -17.08 16.20
N ALA A 250 -52.17 -16.39 15.24
CA ALA A 250 -53.52 -15.85 15.42
C ALA A 250 -54.65 -16.90 15.42
N ARG A 251 -54.38 -18.17 15.03
CA ARG A 251 -55.43 -19.20 14.93
C ARG A 251 -55.69 -19.98 16.22
N THR A 252 -54.88 -19.82 17.27
CA THR A 252 -55.09 -20.51 18.56
C THR A 252 -56.03 -19.73 19.49
N ALA A 253 -56.39 -18.49 19.18
CA ALA A 253 -57.17 -17.62 20.06
C ALA A 253 -58.69 -17.65 19.83
N VAL A 254 -59.20 -18.35 18.81
CA VAL A 254 -60.62 -18.22 18.37
C VAL A 254 -61.45 -19.50 18.60
N THR A 255 -60.91 -20.55 19.23
CA THR A 255 -61.65 -21.79 19.54
C THR A 255 -61.90 -22.02 21.02
N SER A 256 -61.85 -20.96 21.84
CA SER A 256 -62.27 -21.00 23.25
C SER A 256 -63.15 -19.79 23.55
N GLY A 257 -64.40 -19.85 23.09
CA GLY A 257 -65.48 -18.91 23.35
C GLY A 257 -66.81 -19.57 23.04
#